data_AF-A0A8C5HEV2-F1
#
_entry.id   AF-A0A8C5HEV2-F1
#
_cell.length_a   1.000
_cell.length_b   1.000
_cell.length_c   1.000
_cell.angle_alpha   90.00
_cell.angle_beta   90.00
_cell.angle_gamma   90.00
#
_symmetry.space_group_name_H-M   'P 1'
#
loop_
_entity.id
_entity.type
_entity.pdbx_description
1 polymer ?
#
loop_
_entity_poly.entity_id
_entity_poly.type
_entity_poly.pdbx_seq_one_letter_code
_entity_poly.pdbx_strand_id
1 'polypeptide(L)'
;MANVTDLQAKYSKLAQEYSKLRAQNQVLKKAVVDEQANSNSMKEQLKQRDQSLRKQEQEMDSLSFRNQQLAKRVELLQEELAASENKGDSPSQRVLHTQSVFDEDLQKKIEENERLHIQFYEADEQHKRQEAELRTRLAELEKDATEHQAVVDGITSKYGETIERLQSDKARLEVKAHTLERESKECRMRTDECQQQLRRCQSELNRHMKQSSSVIQEKVPFNDTKFSDYNSLNVPSHNRRHQLKSRDVAGQALSFIQDLVAALLNFHSYTEQRVHIYPRDSSIEPISPLNQKFSQYLHENAAYVRPLEDSFLQLYQSITEDTELPTVTEKLCTTTECLLGSLGSLTISTGKIATFFSNNLDFFTSSGYSQRGSALALSPLQAESMLTNKKKAAAYMNAVKKVRPQSVPYKEALSNRRVLTSSTESREGLAQQVQQSLDKIGRLEQEKEHWLLEAQLGKVRLEKESQRIADLEAQLAAALGQSPSSQTAAAAAASMLAQSSEEQAGDEESREKLIKTHYMARVGELTTQLQISDSKAVHFHSECRALAKRLTIAEKSRETLSEEVKHANQNVTRLQDELTTTKRSYEDQLSMMSDHLCSMNETLSKQREEIDTLKLGSKGNTKKNKGR
;
A
#
# COMPACT_ATOMS: atom_id res chain seq x y z
N MET A 1 -12.09 -14.19 26.12
CA MET A 1 -12.57 -12.81 25.95
C MET A 1 -11.86 -12.06 24.83
N ALA A 2 -10.54 -12.19 24.65
CA ALA A 2 -9.78 -11.52 23.57
C ALA A 2 -10.29 -11.82 22.13
N ASN A 3 -10.70 -13.07 21.88
CA ASN A 3 -11.30 -13.47 20.60
C ASN A 3 -12.64 -12.78 20.31
N VAL A 4 -13.40 -12.39 21.35
CA VAL A 4 -14.68 -11.66 21.18
C VAL A 4 -14.39 -10.19 20.88
N THR A 5 -13.39 -9.59 21.51
CA THR A 5 -13.00 -8.19 21.28
C THR A 5 -12.35 -7.97 19.91
N ASP A 6 -11.55 -8.92 19.42
CA ASP A 6 -10.91 -8.84 18.11
C ASP A 6 -11.92 -9.07 16.97
N LEU A 7 -12.86 -10.01 17.17
CA LEU A 7 -14.04 -10.13 16.31
C LEU A 7 -14.88 -8.85 16.32
N GLN A 8 -15.06 -8.22 17.48
CA GLN A 8 -15.80 -6.96 17.63
C GLN A 8 -15.06 -5.77 17.00
N ALA A 9 -13.72 -5.77 16.99
CA ALA A 9 -12.91 -4.79 16.28
C ALA A 9 -13.01 -4.97 14.76
N LYS A 10 -13.01 -6.22 14.26
CA LYS A 10 -13.27 -6.52 12.85
C LYS A 10 -14.69 -6.13 12.43
N TYR A 11 -15.70 -6.42 13.25
CA TYR A 11 -17.07 -5.96 13.03
C TYR A 11 -17.17 -4.43 13.06
N SER A 12 -16.42 -3.75 13.93
CA SER A 12 -16.37 -2.28 14.01
C SER A 12 -15.68 -1.66 12.79
N LYS A 13 -14.56 -2.24 12.32
CA LYS A 13 -13.90 -1.83 11.06
C LYS A 13 -14.81 -2.07 9.85
N LEU A 14 -15.49 -3.22 9.79
CA LEU A 14 -16.45 -3.52 8.74
C LEU A 14 -17.64 -2.55 8.79
N ALA A 15 -18.12 -2.19 9.98
CA ALA A 15 -19.17 -1.19 10.16
C ALA A 15 -18.70 0.21 9.74
N GLN A 16 -17.43 0.57 9.99
CA GLN A 16 -16.85 1.83 9.52
C GLN A 16 -16.70 1.86 7.99
N GLU A 17 -16.17 0.80 7.38
CA GLU A 17 -16.08 0.69 5.92
C GLU A 17 -17.47 0.69 5.28
N TYR A 18 -18.45 -0.01 5.87
CA TYR A 18 -19.85 0.05 5.46
C TYR A 18 -20.43 1.46 5.61
N SER A 19 -20.11 2.19 6.69
CA SER A 19 -20.53 3.58 6.88
C SER A 19 -19.90 4.53 5.86
N LYS A 20 -18.63 4.32 5.49
CA LYS A 20 -17.96 5.08 4.42
C LYS A 20 -18.60 4.79 3.05
N LEU A 21 -18.81 3.52 2.73
CA LEU A 21 -19.50 3.09 1.51
C LEU A 21 -20.92 3.63 1.43
N ARG A 22 -21.64 3.68 2.56
CA ARG A 22 -22.97 4.27 2.66
C ARG A 22 -22.95 5.77 2.45
N ALA A 23 -21.98 6.48 3.03
CA ALA A 23 -21.80 7.92 2.81
C ALA A 23 -21.44 8.24 1.35
N GLN A 24 -20.53 7.48 0.74
CA GLN A 24 -20.19 7.60 -0.67
C GLN A 24 -21.40 7.31 -1.58
N ASN A 25 -22.18 6.26 -1.27
CA ASN A 25 -23.43 5.98 -1.99
C ASN A 25 -24.45 7.12 -1.84
N GLN A 26 -24.52 7.77 -0.67
CA GLN A 26 -25.43 8.89 -0.46
C GLN A 26 -25.02 10.12 -1.27
N VAL A 27 -23.71 10.39 -1.39
CA VAL A 27 -23.18 11.45 -2.26
C VAL A 27 -23.43 11.13 -3.73
N LEU A 28 -23.16 9.90 -4.18
CA LEU A 28 -23.41 9.48 -5.56
C LEU A 28 -24.91 9.52 -5.89
N LYS A 29 -25.78 9.07 -4.98
CA LYS A 29 -27.24 9.16 -5.16
C LYS A 29 -27.70 10.60 -5.25
N LYS A 30 -27.13 11.50 -4.45
CA LYS A 30 -27.42 12.94 -4.55
C LYS A 30 -26.96 13.50 -5.89
N ALA A 31 -25.73 13.19 -6.32
CA ALA A 31 -25.21 13.61 -7.62
C ALA A 31 -26.09 13.11 -8.79
N VAL A 32 -26.58 11.87 -8.74
CA VAL A 32 -27.51 11.32 -9.75
C VAL A 32 -28.85 12.05 -9.73
N VAL A 33 -29.39 12.38 -8.56
CA VAL A 33 -30.65 13.14 -8.43
C VAL A 33 -30.47 14.57 -8.94
N ASP A 34 -29.35 15.23 -8.60
CA ASP A 34 -29.03 16.57 -9.06
C ASP A 34 -28.85 16.59 -10.60
N GLU A 35 -28.18 15.60 -11.17
CA GLU A 35 -28.01 15.45 -12.62
C GLU A 35 -29.35 15.16 -13.32
N GLN A 36 -30.22 14.32 -12.74
CA GLN A 36 -31.57 14.07 -13.26
C GLN A 36 -32.45 15.33 -13.20
N ALA A 37 -32.36 16.12 -12.13
CA ALA A 37 -33.07 17.39 -12.01
C ALA A 37 -32.57 18.41 -13.05
N ASN A 38 -31.25 18.49 -13.26
CA ASN A 38 -30.65 19.35 -14.27
C ASN A 38 -31.05 18.92 -15.69
N SER A 39 -31.04 17.62 -15.98
CA SER A 39 -31.49 17.07 -17.26
C SER A 39 -32.97 17.38 -17.54
N ASN A 40 -33.84 17.27 -16.51
CA ASN A 40 -35.25 17.64 -16.64
C ASN A 40 -35.43 19.15 -16.88
N SER A 41 -34.68 20.00 -16.17
CA SER A 41 -34.67 21.45 -16.38
C SER A 41 -34.25 21.81 -17.80
N MET A 42 -33.18 21.22 -18.31
CA MET A 42 -32.72 21.41 -19.69
C MET A 42 -33.78 20.97 -20.71
N LYS A 43 -34.47 19.85 -20.44
CA LYS A 43 -35.56 19.37 -21.29
C LYS A 43 -36.77 20.32 -21.30
N GLU A 44 -37.10 20.92 -20.16
CA GLU A 44 -38.14 21.95 -20.03
C GLU A 44 -37.77 23.22 -20.82
N GLN A 45 -36.52 23.69 -20.66
CA GLN A 45 -36.00 24.85 -21.41
C GLN A 45 -36.01 24.60 -22.91
N LEU A 46 -35.63 23.40 -23.35
CA LEU A 46 -35.65 23.02 -24.76
C LEU A 46 -37.08 23.05 -25.32
N LYS A 47 -38.07 22.51 -24.59
CA LYS A 47 -39.49 22.63 -24.97
C LYS A 47 -39.98 24.08 -25.05
N GLN A 48 -39.59 24.93 -24.10
CA GLN A 48 -39.95 26.35 -24.11
C GLN A 48 -39.32 27.07 -25.31
N ARG A 49 -38.06 26.77 -25.65
CA ARG A 49 -37.38 27.31 -26.83
C ARG A 49 -38.05 26.85 -28.12
N ASP A 50 -38.38 25.57 -28.25
CA ASP A 50 -39.12 25.04 -29.40
C ASP A 50 -40.48 25.72 -29.57
N GLN A 51 -41.20 25.97 -28.46
CA GLN A 51 -42.47 26.68 -28.51
C GLN A 51 -42.31 28.15 -28.93
N SER A 52 -41.28 28.83 -28.42
CA SER A 52 -40.96 30.21 -28.79
C SER A 52 -40.58 30.31 -30.27
N LEU A 53 -39.78 29.35 -30.76
CA LEU A 53 -39.36 29.28 -32.15
C LEU A 53 -40.57 29.12 -33.08
N ARG A 54 -41.51 28.21 -32.75
CA ARG A 54 -42.76 28.07 -33.51
C ARG A 54 -43.62 29.34 -33.54
N LYS A 55 -43.65 30.11 -32.44
CA LYS A 55 -44.36 31.39 -32.40
C LYS A 55 -43.70 32.42 -33.32
N GLN A 56 -42.37 32.51 -33.27
CA GLN A 56 -41.61 33.41 -34.16
C GLN A 56 -41.76 33.03 -35.63
N GLU A 57 -41.78 31.73 -35.95
CA GLU A 57 -42.07 31.26 -37.32
C GLU A 57 -43.47 31.71 -37.78
N GLN A 58 -44.49 31.58 -36.94
CA GLN A 58 -45.84 32.06 -37.26
C GLN A 58 -45.91 33.59 -37.44
N GLU A 59 -45.19 34.35 -36.62
CA GLU A 59 -45.08 35.81 -36.78
C GLU A 59 -44.37 36.19 -38.08
N MET A 60 -43.30 35.48 -38.43
CA MET A 60 -42.58 35.65 -39.70
C MET A 60 -43.49 35.37 -40.91
N ASP A 61 -44.28 34.30 -40.86
CA ASP A 61 -45.25 33.98 -41.92
C ASP A 61 -46.35 35.06 -42.02
N SER A 62 -46.85 35.55 -40.88
CA SER A 62 -47.84 36.64 -40.84
C SER A 62 -47.28 37.96 -41.39
N LEU A 63 -46.03 38.30 -41.05
CA LEU A 63 -45.36 39.49 -41.56
C LEU A 63 -45.05 39.37 -43.05
N SER A 64 -44.63 38.18 -43.49
CA SER A 64 -44.43 37.86 -44.91
C SER A 64 -45.71 38.06 -45.71
N PHE A 65 -46.85 37.58 -45.20
CA PHE A 65 -48.15 37.78 -45.84
C PHE A 65 -48.55 39.26 -45.89
N ARG A 66 -48.37 40.01 -44.80
CA ARG A 66 -48.68 41.45 -44.76
C ARG A 66 -47.79 42.26 -45.72
N ASN A 67 -46.51 41.91 -45.82
CA ASN A 67 -45.59 42.52 -46.76
C ASN A 67 -45.97 42.21 -48.22
N GLN A 68 -46.38 40.98 -48.53
CA GLN A 68 -46.90 40.65 -49.87
C GLN A 68 -48.18 41.43 -50.21
N GLN A 69 -49.08 41.64 -49.24
CA GLN A 69 -50.30 42.41 -49.46
C GLN A 69 -50.00 43.91 -49.68
N LEU A 70 -49.09 44.48 -48.89
CA LEU A 70 -48.63 45.86 -49.06
C LEU A 70 -47.94 46.05 -50.42
N ALA A 71 -47.08 45.12 -50.83
CA ALA A 71 -46.43 45.16 -52.13
C ALA A 71 -47.46 45.21 -53.28
N LYS A 72 -48.49 44.36 -53.25
CA LYS A 72 -49.57 44.38 -54.26
C LYS A 72 -50.39 45.68 -54.24
N ARG A 73 -50.62 46.28 -53.06
CA ARG A 73 -51.36 47.55 -52.96
C ARG A 73 -50.54 48.73 -53.49
N VAL A 74 -49.23 48.73 -53.26
CA VAL A 74 -48.31 49.73 -53.81
C VAL A 74 -48.26 49.62 -55.34
N GLU A 75 -48.23 48.41 -55.88
CA GLU A 75 -48.28 48.16 -57.32
C GLU A 75 -49.55 48.74 -57.96
N LEU A 76 -50.73 48.51 -57.36
CA LEU A 76 -52.01 49.08 -57.84
C LEU A 76 -52.07 50.61 -57.73
N LEU A 77 -51.57 51.21 -56.63
CA LEU A 77 -51.56 52.67 -56.48
C LEU A 77 -50.59 53.35 -57.45
N GLN A 78 -49.51 52.67 -57.85
CA GLN A 78 -48.61 53.12 -58.91
C GLN A 78 -49.28 53.08 -60.29
N GLU A 79 -50.13 52.09 -60.56
CA GLU A 79 -50.96 52.03 -61.77
C GLU A 79 -52.04 53.11 -61.81
N GLU A 80 -52.68 53.43 -60.68
CA GLU A 80 -53.69 54.49 -60.58
C GLU A 80 -53.10 55.92 -60.71
N LEU A 81 -51.92 56.16 -60.14
CA LEU A 81 -51.21 57.44 -60.30
C LEU A 81 -50.76 57.68 -61.74
N ALA A 82 -50.33 56.63 -62.44
CA ALA A 82 -50.01 56.72 -63.88
C ALA A 82 -51.23 57.04 -64.75
N ALA A 83 -52.45 56.77 -64.27
CA ALA A 83 -53.71 57.04 -64.98
C ALA A 83 -54.31 58.44 -64.70
N SER A 84 -53.86 59.15 -63.66
CA SER A 84 -54.51 60.38 -63.16
C SER A 84 -53.88 61.72 -63.60
N GLU A 85 -52.80 61.74 -64.39
CA GLU A 85 -52.15 62.97 -64.87
C GLU A 85 -52.79 63.58 -66.16
N ASN A 86 -54.12 63.75 -66.21
CA ASN A 86 -54.76 64.49 -67.32
C ASN A 86 -56.04 65.23 -66.92
N LYS A 87 -56.06 66.56 -67.20
CA LYS A 87 -57.15 67.59 -67.11
C LYS A 87 -57.19 68.35 -65.77
N GLY A 88 -57.28 69.67 -65.69
CA GLY A 88 -57.59 70.71 -66.68
C GLY A 88 -58.69 71.64 -66.14
N ASP A 89 -58.27 72.83 -65.67
CA ASP A 89 -58.89 74.17 -65.71
C ASP A 89 -60.34 74.49 -65.25
N SER A 90 -60.49 75.71 -64.73
CA SER A 90 -61.71 76.49 -64.36
C SER A 90 -62.60 76.77 -65.61
N PRO A 91 -63.82 77.43 -65.64
CA PRO A 91 -64.25 78.61 -64.85
C PRO A 91 -65.79 78.97 -64.73
N SER A 92 -66.07 80.14 -64.11
CA SER A 92 -67.03 81.21 -64.53
C SER A 92 -68.56 81.24 -64.20
N GLN A 93 -68.91 82.37 -63.54
CA GLN A 93 -69.95 83.40 -63.85
C GLN A 93 -71.47 83.24 -63.56
N ARG A 94 -72.05 84.30 -62.95
CA ARG A 94 -73.21 85.16 -63.37
C ARG A 94 -73.73 85.97 -62.15
N VAL A 95 -73.71 87.31 -62.05
CA VAL A 95 -74.32 88.45 -62.80
C VAL A 95 -75.77 88.82 -62.39
N LEU A 96 -75.85 89.87 -61.54
CA LEU A 96 -76.69 91.12 -61.54
C LEU A 96 -78.25 91.12 -61.41
N HIS A 97 -78.74 91.73 -60.31
CA HIS A 97 -79.92 92.63 -60.15
C HIS A 97 -79.77 93.27 -58.73
N THR A 98 -79.79 94.58 -58.40
CA THR A 98 -80.87 95.59 -58.45
C THR A 98 -80.37 96.96 -57.88
N GLN A 99 -80.10 97.97 -58.73
CA GLN A 99 -79.36 99.25 -58.49
C GLN A 99 -79.85 100.20 -57.36
N SER A 100 -80.78 99.81 -56.48
CA SER A 100 -81.30 100.66 -55.39
C SER A 100 -81.52 99.93 -54.05
N VAL A 101 -81.48 98.60 -54.07
CA VAL A 101 -81.16 97.79 -52.88
C VAL A 101 -79.65 97.90 -52.62
N PHE A 102 -78.84 98.24 -53.63
CA PHE A 102 -77.39 98.34 -53.46
C PHE A 102 -76.97 99.34 -52.41
N ASP A 103 -77.59 100.48 -52.15
CA ASP A 103 -77.03 101.39 -51.14
C ASP A 103 -77.29 100.88 -49.71
N GLU A 104 -78.45 100.28 -49.44
CA GLU A 104 -78.77 99.61 -48.17
C GLU A 104 -78.07 98.25 -48.01
N ASP A 105 -77.96 97.44 -49.08
CA ASP A 105 -77.16 96.22 -49.11
C ASP A 105 -75.67 96.53 -49.09
N LEU A 106 -75.20 97.64 -49.64
CA LEU A 106 -73.80 98.08 -49.59
C LEU A 106 -73.50 98.55 -48.18
N GLN A 107 -74.38 99.32 -47.53
CA GLN A 107 -74.26 99.68 -46.13
C GLN A 107 -74.25 98.43 -45.23
N LYS A 108 -75.21 97.50 -45.39
CA LYS A 108 -75.24 96.23 -44.64
C LYS A 108 -74.05 95.33 -44.99
N LYS A 109 -73.57 95.30 -46.24
CA LYS A 109 -72.35 94.57 -46.64
C LYS A 109 -71.07 95.24 -46.14
N ILE A 110 -71.06 96.55 -45.92
CA ILE A 110 -69.96 97.28 -45.30
C ILE A 110 -69.93 96.95 -43.81
N GLU A 111 -71.07 97.01 -43.11
CA GLU A 111 -71.19 96.62 -41.70
C GLU A 111 -70.92 95.11 -41.49
N GLU A 112 -71.40 94.27 -42.40
CA GLU A 112 -71.11 92.83 -42.42
C GLU A 112 -69.64 92.58 -42.75
N ASN A 113 -69.03 93.28 -43.71
CA ASN A 113 -67.58 93.18 -43.96
C ASN A 113 -66.78 93.66 -42.77
N GLU A 114 -67.18 94.74 -42.10
CA GLU A 114 -66.49 95.24 -40.91
C GLU A 114 -66.56 94.23 -39.78
N ARG A 115 -67.75 93.65 -39.53
CA ARG A 115 -67.92 92.56 -38.57
C ARG A 115 -67.14 91.30 -38.97
N LEU A 116 -67.16 90.91 -40.24
CA LEU A 116 -66.40 89.77 -40.75
C LEU A 116 -64.90 90.04 -40.66
N HIS A 117 -64.44 91.28 -40.88
CA HIS A 117 -63.04 91.67 -40.70
C HIS A 117 -62.61 91.59 -39.25
N ILE A 118 -63.45 92.05 -38.30
CA ILE A 118 -63.18 91.91 -36.86
C ILE A 118 -63.15 90.44 -36.48
N GLN A 119 -64.13 89.63 -36.89
CA GLN A 119 -64.17 88.19 -36.60
C GLN A 119 -62.99 87.45 -37.24
N PHE A 120 -62.62 87.79 -38.47
CA PHE A 120 -61.47 87.23 -39.16
C PHE A 120 -60.17 87.62 -38.46
N TYR A 121 -60.03 88.87 -38.03
CA TYR A 121 -58.87 89.35 -37.28
C TYR A 121 -58.76 88.68 -35.91
N GLU A 122 -59.87 88.54 -35.17
CA GLU A 122 -59.90 87.83 -33.90
C GLU A 122 -59.58 86.34 -34.06
N ALA A 123 -60.13 85.69 -35.09
CA ALA A 123 -59.82 84.30 -35.41
C ALA A 123 -58.36 84.11 -35.83
N ASP A 124 -57.81 85.00 -36.68
CA ASP A 124 -56.40 84.99 -37.10
C ASP A 124 -55.46 85.22 -35.89
N GLU A 125 -55.81 86.14 -34.99
CA GLU A 125 -55.06 86.36 -33.75
C GLU A 125 -55.14 85.17 -32.79
N GLN A 126 -56.31 84.51 -32.67
CA GLN A 126 -56.43 83.28 -31.89
C GLN A 126 -55.62 82.13 -32.51
N HIS A 127 -55.65 81.97 -33.84
CA HIS A 127 -54.85 80.98 -34.55
C HIS A 127 -53.35 81.25 -34.38
N LYS A 128 -52.91 82.51 -34.51
CA LYS A 128 -51.51 82.89 -34.25
C LYS A 128 -51.08 82.60 -32.82
N ARG A 129 -51.94 82.85 -31.83
CA ARG A 129 -51.66 82.51 -30.42
C ARG A 129 -51.56 81.01 -30.21
N GLN A 130 -52.49 80.23 -30.76
CA GLN A 130 -52.45 78.76 -30.70
C GLN A 130 -51.22 78.20 -31.42
N GLU A 131 -50.87 78.75 -32.59
CA GLU A 131 -49.69 78.35 -33.35
C GLU A 131 -48.41 78.69 -32.57
N ALA A 132 -48.32 79.87 -31.95
CA ALA A 132 -47.21 80.24 -31.09
C ALA A 132 -47.08 79.31 -29.87
N GLU A 133 -48.19 79.00 -29.20
CA GLU A 133 -48.23 78.09 -28.05
C GLU A 133 -47.82 76.66 -28.43
N LEU A 134 -48.34 76.14 -29.55
CA LEU A 134 -47.95 74.83 -30.09
C LEU A 134 -46.48 74.80 -30.52
N ARG A 135 -45.96 75.87 -31.12
CA ARG A 135 -44.54 75.99 -31.48
C ARG A 135 -43.65 76.01 -30.24
N THR A 136 -44.01 76.73 -29.18
CA THR A 136 -43.26 76.70 -27.92
C THR A 136 -43.29 75.32 -27.29
N ARG A 137 -44.45 74.66 -27.29
CA ARG A 137 -44.60 73.31 -26.73
C ARG A 137 -43.84 72.25 -27.54
N LEU A 138 -43.81 72.39 -28.87
CA LEU A 138 -42.99 71.55 -29.73
C LEU A 138 -41.50 71.76 -29.45
N ALA A 139 -41.05 73.00 -29.31
CA ALA A 139 -39.65 73.30 -28.99
C ALA A 139 -39.23 72.76 -27.61
N GLU A 140 -40.10 72.84 -26.61
CA GLU A 140 -39.88 72.23 -25.29
C GLU A 140 -39.80 70.71 -25.37
N LEU A 141 -40.74 70.06 -26.07
CA LEU A 141 -40.73 68.60 -26.25
C LEU A 141 -39.52 68.11 -27.05
N GLU A 142 -39.09 68.85 -28.08
CA GLU A 142 -37.88 68.54 -28.84
C GLU A 142 -36.64 68.66 -27.96
N LYS A 143 -36.56 69.70 -27.12
CA LYS A 143 -35.47 69.86 -26.15
C LYS A 143 -35.46 68.70 -25.15
N ASP A 144 -36.58 68.38 -24.52
CA ASP A 144 -36.68 67.27 -23.55
C ASP A 144 -36.33 65.93 -24.21
N ALA A 145 -36.77 65.70 -25.45
CA ALA A 145 -36.40 64.50 -26.21
C ALA A 145 -34.89 64.42 -26.46
N THR A 146 -34.23 65.53 -26.83
CA THR A 146 -32.77 65.56 -27.02
C THR A 146 -32.00 65.34 -25.72
N GLU A 147 -32.47 65.90 -24.60
CA GLU A 147 -31.87 65.69 -23.28
C GLU A 147 -32.01 64.23 -22.83
N HIS A 148 -33.20 63.64 -22.98
CA HIS A 148 -33.42 62.22 -22.70
C HIS A 148 -32.59 61.31 -23.59
N GLN A 149 -32.46 61.63 -24.89
CA GLN A 149 -31.62 60.87 -25.81
C GLN A 149 -30.15 60.93 -25.38
N ALA A 150 -29.63 62.09 -24.99
CA ALA A 150 -28.26 62.24 -24.49
C ALA A 150 -28.01 61.44 -23.20
N VAL A 151 -29.00 61.37 -22.30
CA VAL A 151 -28.92 60.53 -21.09
C VAL A 151 -28.89 59.05 -21.44
N VAL A 152 -29.76 58.60 -22.36
CA VAL A 152 -29.80 57.21 -22.83
C VAL A 152 -28.48 56.83 -23.49
N ASP A 153 -27.92 57.69 -24.34
CA ASP A 153 -26.64 57.47 -25.00
C ASP A 153 -25.49 57.39 -23.98
N GLY A 154 -25.48 58.29 -22.99
CA GLY A 154 -24.48 58.29 -21.92
C GLY A 154 -24.55 57.04 -21.04
N ILE A 155 -25.74 56.54 -20.75
CA ILE A 155 -25.95 55.28 -20.02
C ILE A 155 -25.52 54.09 -20.87
N THR A 156 -25.92 54.06 -22.15
CA THR A 156 -25.57 53.00 -23.10
C THR A 156 -24.07 52.89 -23.30
N SER A 157 -23.36 54.02 -23.44
CA SER A 157 -21.90 54.06 -23.54
C SER A 157 -21.22 53.48 -22.29
N LYS A 158 -21.66 53.88 -21.09
CA LYS A 158 -21.10 53.36 -19.82
C LYS A 158 -21.29 51.86 -19.64
N TYR A 159 -22.46 51.34 -20.03
CA TYR A 159 -22.71 49.91 -19.99
C TYR A 159 -21.90 49.17 -21.07
N GLY A 160 -21.76 49.74 -22.26
CA GLY A 160 -20.90 49.21 -23.33
C GLY A 160 -19.44 49.05 -22.88
N GLU A 161 -18.84 50.12 -22.35
CA GLU A 161 -17.46 50.09 -21.82
C GLU A 161 -17.28 49.08 -20.68
N THR A 162 -18.31 48.91 -19.84
CA THR A 162 -18.26 47.94 -18.74
C THR A 162 -18.33 46.51 -19.26
N ILE A 163 -19.16 46.24 -20.26
CA ILE A 163 -19.25 44.93 -20.92
C ILE A 163 -17.91 44.59 -21.60
N GLU A 164 -17.31 45.53 -22.34
CA GLU A 164 -16.03 45.30 -23.01
C GLU A 164 -14.90 45.01 -22.00
N ARG A 165 -14.85 45.78 -20.89
CA ARG A 165 -13.88 45.56 -19.82
C ARG A 165 -14.04 44.17 -19.19
N LEU A 166 -15.27 43.75 -18.91
CA LEU A 166 -15.57 42.43 -18.36
C LEU A 166 -15.26 41.30 -19.35
N GLN A 167 -15.52 41.50 -20.64
CA GLN A 167 -15.18 40.53 -21.69
C GLN A 167 -13.65 40.35 -21.82
N SER A 168 -12.89 41.44 -21.75
CA SER A 168 -11.42 41.41 -21.75
C SER A 168 -10.86 40.68 -20.52
N ASP A 169 -11.43 40.97 -19.33
CA ASP A 169 -11.04 40.30 -18.09
C ASP A 169 -11.38 38.80 -18.10
N LYS A 170 -12.54 38.42 -18.64
CA LYS A 170 -12.94 37.03 -18.83
C LYS A 170 -11.95 36.29 -19.72
N ALA A 171 -11.63 36.82 -20.90
CA ALA A 171 -10.67 36.21 -21.81
C ALA A 171 -9.28 36.05 -21.16
N ARG A 172 -8.83 37.06 -20.40
CA ARG A 172 -7.57 37.02 -19.66
C ARG A 172 -7.56 35.94 -18.57
N LEU A 173 -8.68 35.74 -17.87
CA LEU A 173 -8.81 34.69 -16.84
C LEU A 173 -8.90 33.29 -17.44
N GLU A 174 -9.59 33.13 -18.58
CA GLU A 174 -9.67 31.85 -19.31
C GLU A 174 -8.28 31.39 -19.78
N VAL A 175 -7.47 32.30 -20.31
CA VAL A 175 -6.07 31.99 -20.69
C VAL A 175 -5.26 31.56 -19.47
N LYS A 176 -5.36 32.30 -18.35
CA LYS A 176 -4.65 31.93 -17.11
C LYS A 176 -5.09 30.57 -16.57
N ALA A 177 -6.39 30.26 -16.62
CA ALA A 177 -6.92 28.97 -16.19
C ALA A 177 -6.35 27.82 -17.03
N HIS A 178 -6.29 27.98 -18.36
CA HIS A 178 -5.69 26.98 -19.25
C HIS A 178 -4.18 26.80 -19.02
N THR A 179 -3.45 27.87 -18.73
CA THR A 179 -2.02 27.77 -18.40
C THR A 179 -1.81 26.99 -17.10
N LEU A 180 -2.55 27.33 -16.04
CA LEU A 180 -2.49 26.61 -14.75
C LEU A 180 -2.91 25.14 -14.89
N GLU A 181 -3.87 24.83 -15.77
CA GLU A 181 -4.27 23.45 -16.04
C GLU A 181 -3.14 22.63 -16.72
N ARG A 182 -2.40 23.24 -17.66
CA ARG A 182 -1.22 22.61 -18.27
C ARG A 182 -0.13 22.37 -17.25
N GLU A 183 0.23 23.38 -16.46
CA GLU A 183 1.24 23.27 -15.40
C GLU A 183 0.87 22.18 -14.39
N SER A 184 -0.40 22.10 -13.98
CA SER A 184 -0.90 21.04 -13.09
C SER A 184 -0.76 19.65 -13.70
N LYS A 185 -1.03 19.48 -15.01
CA LYS A 185 -0.82 18.20 -15.72
C LYS A 185 0.66 17.84 -15.78
N GLU A 186 1.53 18.80 -16.06
CA GLU A 186 2.97 18.60 -16.13
C GLU A 186 3.57 18.21 -14.76
N CYS A 187 3.16 18.87 -13.68
CA CYS A 187 3.55 18.52 -12.32
C CYS A 187 3.10 17.10 -11.92
N ARG A 188 1.89 16.69 -12.34
CA ARG A 188 1.42 15.30 -12.14
C ARG A 188 2.29 14.29 -12.88
N MET A 189 2.59 14.53 -14.16
CA MET A 189 3.46 13.66 -14.94
C MET A 189 4.85 13.50 -14.31
N ARG A 190 5.47 14.61 -13.87
CA ARG A 190 6.75 14.59 -13.16
C ARG A 190 6.70 13.79 -11.84
N THR A 191 5.58 13.89 -11.12
CA THR A 191 5.37 13.13 -9.89
C THR A 191 5.30 11.62 -10.16
N ASP A 192 4.55 11.22 -11.20
CA ASP A 192 4.41 9.83 -11.61
C ASP A 192 5.75 9.24 -12.08
N GLU A 193 6.54 10.01 -12.84
CA GLU A 193 7.90 9.63 -13.26
C GLU A 193 8.82 9.44 -12.05
N CYS A 194 8.83 10.38 -11.10
CA CYS A 194 9.62 10.25 -9.87
C CYS A 194 9.19 9.03 -9.05
N GLN A 195 7.88 8.77 -8.94
CA GLN A 195 7.36 7.60 -8.23
C GLN A 195 7.75 6.29 -8.93
N GLN A 196 7.74 6.27 -10.26
CA GLN A 196 8.14 5.09 -11.03
C GLN A 196 9.65 4.82 -10.88
N GLN A 197 10.48 5.87 -10.92
CA GLN A 197 11.92 5.76 -10.65
C GLN A 197 12.19 5.24 -9.24
N LEU A 198 11.48 5.75 -8.23
CA LEU A 198 11.59 5.28 -6.85
C LEU A 198 11.26 3.78 -6.73
N ARG A 199 10.18 3.32 -7.37
CA ARG A 199 9.81 1.90 -7.38
C ARG A 199 10.89 1.03 -8.04
N ARG A 200 11.51 1.50 -9.12
CA ARG A 200 12.62 0.79 -9.79
C ARG A 200 13.83 0.67 -8.85
N CYS A 201 14.27 1.77 -8.26
CA CYS A 201 15.39 1.77 -7.31
C CYS A 201 15.12 0.89 -6.08
N GLN A 202 13.91 0.93 -5.52
CA GLN A 202 13.52 0.06 -4.41
C GLN A 202 13.56 -1.42 -4.79
N SER A 203 13.08 -1.76 -6.00
CA SER A 203 13.08 -3.13 -6.51
C SER A 203 14.50 -3.65 -6.71
N GLU A 204 15.38 -2.84 -7.28
CA GLU A 204 16.80 -3.16 -7.47
C GLU A 204 17.52 -3.33 -6.14
N LEU A 205 17.34 -2.39 -5.20
CA LEU A 205 17.95 -2.46 -3.88
C LEU A 205 17.51 -3.71 -3.12
N ASN A 206 16.21 -4.06 -3.21
CA ASN A 206 15.67 -5.26 -2.57
C ASN A 206 16.24 -6.54 -3.22
N ARG A 207 16.40 -6.56 -4.55
CA ARG A 207 17.07 -7.65 -5.26
C ARG A 207 18.53 -7.80 -4.80
N HIS A 208 19.28 -6.69 -4.72
CA HIS A 208 20.66 -6.69 -4.25
C HIS A 208 20.77 -7.11 -2.77
N MET A 209 19.87 -6.64 -1.91
CA MET A 209 19.83 -7.04 -0.50
C MET A 209 19.56 -8.53 -0.32
N LYS A 210 18.59 -9.09 -1.06
CA LYS A 210 18.30 -10.53 -1.05
C LYS A 210 19.49 -11.34 -1.56
N GLN A 211 20.13 -10.89 -2.63
CA GLN A 211 21.31 -11.55 -3.18
C GLN A 211 22.47 -11.53 -2.19
N SER A 212 22.80 -10.37 -1.60
CA SER A 212 23.85 -10.26 -0.59
C SER A 212 23.53 -11.05 0.68
N SER A 213 22.27 -11.05 1.13
CA SER A 213 21.83 -11.85 2.28
C SER A 213 21.96 -13.35 2.02
N SER A 214 21.63 -13.81 0.81
CA SER A 214 21.82 -15.21 0.39
C SER A 214 23.31 -15.57 0.38
N VAL A 215 24.17 -14.69 -0.16
CA VAL A 215 25.62 -14.90 -0.21
C VAL A 215 26.23 -14.95 1.19
N ILE A 216 25.81 -14.06 2.09
CA ILE A 216 26.27 -14.05 3.49
C ILE A 216 25.82 -15.31 4.22
N GLN A 217 24.58 -15.76 3.98
CA GLN A 217 24.03 -16.98 4.57
C GLN A 217 24.73 -18.25 4.05
N GLU A 218 25.30 -18.19 2.84
CA GLU A 218 26.01 -19.30 2.19
C GLU A 218 27.54 -19.29 2.45
N LYS A 219 28.15 -18.15 2.81
CA LYS A 219 29.62 -17.95 2.86
C LYS A 219 30.16 -17.43 4.19
N VAL A 220 29.95 -18.16 5.29
CA VAL A 220 30.82 -18.12 6.48
C VAL A 220 30.93 -19.57 7.00
N PRO A 221 32.08 -20.25 7.20
CA PRO A 221 33.52 -19.85 7.30
C PRO A 221 34.43 -20.43 6.16
N PHE A 222 35.73 -20.09 6.17
CA PHE A 222 36.75 -20.51 5.18
C PHE A 222 36.86 -22.04 5.09
N ASN A 223 36.80 -22.61 3.89
CA ASN A 223 36.96 -24.05 3.66
C ASN A 223 37.79 -24.25 2.38
N ASP A 224 39.11 -24.43 2.57
CA ASP A 224 40.08 -24.74 1.53
C ASP A 224 40.11 -26.25 1.28
N THR A 225 39.84 -26.65 0.03
CA THR A 225 39.75 -28.07 -0.38
C THR A 225 41.07 -28.64 -0.88
N LYS A 226 42.11 -27.83 -1.06
CA LYS A 226 43.39 -28.30 -1.61
C LYS A 226 44.37 -28.70 -0.51
N PHE A 227 44.29 -28.03 0.63
CA PHE A 227 45.09 -28.33 1.81
C PHE A 227 44.18 -28.24 3.05
N SER A 228 43.63 -29.39 3.41
CA SER A 228 42.70 -29.53 4.55
C SER A 228 43.29 -28.95 5.84
N ASP A 229 44.61 -29.00 6.00
CA ASP A 229 45.31 -28.59 7.20
C ASP A 229 45.22 -27.07 7.44
N TYR A 230 45.04 -26.25 6.40
CA TYR A 230 44.84 -24.81 6.57
C TYR A 230 43.45 -24.43 7.07
N ASN A 231 42.49 -25.36 7.02
CA ASN A 231 41.18 -25.15 7.66
C ASN A 231 41.28 -25.13 9.19
N SER A 232 42.39 -25.62 9.76
CA SER A 232 42.71 -25.52 11.19
C SER A 232 43.10 -24.10 11.63
N LEU A 233 43.46 -23.22 10.68
CA LEU A 233 43.79 -21.80 10.94
C LEU A 233 42.55 -20.91 11.07
N ASN A 234 41.35 -21.47 10.88
CA ASN A 234 40.11 -20.76 11.16
C ASN A 234 39.99 -20.48 12.65
N VAL A 235 40.26 -19.24 13.07
CA VAL A 235 40.04 -18.79 14.44
C VAL A 235 38.54 -18.82 14.74
N PRO A 236 38.06 -19.65 15.69
CA PRO A 236 36.66 -19.65 16.08
C PRO A 236 36.30 -18.28 16.66
N SER A 237 35.21 -17.68 16.18
CA SER A 237 34.64 -16.49 16.83
C SER A 237 34.27 -16.87 18.27
N HIS A 238 34.74 -16.07 19.23
CA HIS A 238 34.59 -16.27 20.67
C HIS A 238 33.09 -16.25 21.07
N ASN A 239 32.41 -17.38 20.89
CA ASN A 239 31.01 -17.56 21.19
C ASN A 239 30.86 -18.22 22.56
N ARG A 240 30.78 -17.39 23.60
CA ARG A 240 30.64 -17.81 25.01
C ARG A 240 29.48 -18.78 25.24
N ARG A 241 28.41 -18.69 24.44
CA ARG A 241 27.26 -19.60 24.50
C ARG A 241 27.62 -21.01 24.00
N HIS A 242 28.45 -21.10 22.97
CA HIS A 242 28.94 -22.37 22.45
C HIS A 242 29.95 -23.02 23.42
N GLN A 243 30.80 -22.24 24.07
CA GLN A 243 31.75 -22.73 25.08
C GLN A 243 31.05 -23.32 26.30
N LEU A 244 30.08 -22.61 26.87
CA LEU A 244 29.27 -23.12 28.00
C LEU A 244 28.55 -24.41 27.62
N LYS A 245 27.94 -24.45 26.42
CA LYS A 245 27.30 -25.67 25.92
C LYS A 245 28.29 -26.81 25.70
N SER A 246 29.49 -26.52 25.22
CA SER A 246 30.55 -27.53 25.04
C SER A 246 31.01 -28.10 26.38
N ARG A 247 31.18 -27.25 27.40
CA ARG A 247 31.53 -27.68 28.76
C ARG A 247 30.40 -28.52 29.38
N ASP A 248 29.15 -28.11 29.24
CA ASP A 248 28.01 -28.84 29.79
C ASP A 248 27.86 -30.22 29.11
N VAL A 249 28.06 -30.30 27.80
CA VAL A 249 28.07 -31.57 27.05
C VAL A 249 29.26 -32.44 27.43
N ALA A 250 30.46 -31.87 27.60
CA ALA A 250 31.64 -32.59 28.05
C ALA A 250 31.47 -33.14 29.47
N GLY A 251 30.80 -32.38 30.36
CA GLY A 251 30.47 -32.82 31.72
C GLY A 251 29.46 -33.98 31.73
N GLN A 252 28.43 -33.93 30.87
CA GLN A 252 27.50 -35.04 30.69
C GLN A 252 28.19 -36.28 30.09
N ALA A 253 29.08 -36.09 29.12
CA ALA A 253 29.85 -37.18 28.53
C ALA A 253 30.76 -37.85 29.59
N LEU A 254 31.42 -37.03 30.42
CA LEU A 254 32.21 -37.53 31.53
C LEU A 254 31.39 -38.39 32.49
N SER A 255 30.21 -37.92 32.94
CA SER A 255 29.37 -38.70 33.85
C SER A 255 28.94 -40.04 33.25
N PHE A 256 28.57 -40.06 31.96
CA PHE A 256 28.22 -41.31 31.29
C PHE A 256 29.39 -42.28 31.16
N ILE A 257 30.61 -41.76 30.97
CA ILE A 257 31.82 -42.58 30.87
C ILE A 257 32.16 -43.18 32.23
N GLN A 258 32.03 -42.42 33.32
CA GLN A 258 32.20 -42.93 34.68
C GLN A 258 31.19 -44.05 34.97
N ASP A 259 29.91 -43.85 34.64
CA ASP A 259 28.88 -44.89 34.79
C ASP A 259 29.18 -46.14 33.95
N LEU A 260 29.63 -45.96 32.71
CA LEU A 260 29.98 -47.06 31.81
C LEU A 260 31.21 -47.83 32.30
N VAL A 261 32.26 -47.13 32.71
CA VAL A 261 33.49 -47.71 33.27
C VAL A 261 33.15 -48.52 34.52
N ALA A 262 32.37 -47.95 35.44
CA ALA A 262 31.90 -48.66 36.63
C ALA A 262 31.06 -49.90 36.29
N ALA A 263 30.13 -49.80 35.34
CA ALA A 263 29.29 -50.92 34.90
C ALA A 263 30.13 -52.04 34.26
N LEU A 264 31.10 -51.71 33.41
CA LEU A 264 31.99 -52.67 32.78
C LEU A 264 32.92 -53.35 33.78
N LEU A 265 33.48 -52.60 34.73
CA LEU A 265 34.31 -53.17 35.79
C LEU A 265 33.50 -54.12 36.68
N ASN A 266 32.28 -53.74 37.07
CA ASN A 266 31.37 -54.62 37.81
C ASN A 266 31.04 -55.88 37.00
N PHE A 267 30.73 -55.72 35.71
CA PHE A 267 30.47 -56.86 34.83
C PHE A 267 31.68 -57.81 34.75
N HIS A 268 32.89 -57.29 34.56
CA HIS A 268 34.11 -58.09 34.53
C HIS A 268 34.31 -58.83 35.85
N SER A 269 34.21 -58.15 36.99
CA SER A 269 34.37 -58.76 38.32
C SER A 269 33.31 -59.82 38.63
N TYR A 270 32.03 -59.56 38.35
CA TYR A 270 30.98 -60.56 38.57
C TYR A 270 31.11 -61.74 37.62
N THR A 271 31.47 -61.50 36.36
CA THR A 271 31.69 -62.58 35.38
C THR A 271 32.88 -63.43 35.79
N GLU A 272 33.99 -62.81 36.20
CA GLU A 272 35.15 -63.50 36.75
C GLU A 272 34.78 -64.35 37.97
N GLN A 273 34.05 -63.80 38.94
CA GLN A 273 33.57 -64.56 40.10
C GLN A 273 32.72 -65.77 39.69
N ARG A 274 31.79 -65.59 38.73
CA ARG A 274 30.95 -66.71 38.24
C ARG A 274 31.76 -67.78 37.53
N VAL A 275 32.76 -67.39 36.74
CA VAL A 275 33.68 -68.30 36.02
C VAL A 275 34.54 -69.11 37.00
N HIS A 276 34.83 -68.56 38.19
CA HIS A 276 35.52 -69.26 39.27
C HIS A 276 34.62 -70.18 40.10
N ILE A 277 33.31 -69.89 40.17
CA ILE A 277 32.31 -70.66 40.94
C ILE A 277 31.71 -71.80 40.12
N TYR A 278 31.61 -71.69 38.80
CA TYR A 278 30.91 -72.66 37.94
C TYR A 278 31.90 -73.48 37.08
N PRO A 279 31.87 -74.84 37.07
CA PRO A 279 30.93 -75.75 37.72
C PRO A 279 31.53 -76.36 38.99
N ARG A 280 31.57 -75.63 40.12
CA ARG A 280 31.96 -76.23 41.41
C ARG A 280 30.74 -76.88 42.05
N ASP A 281 30.60 -78.18 41.86
CA ASP A 281 29.82 -79.02 42.78
C ASP A 281 30.72 -79.79 43.76
N SER A 282 32.04 -79.61 43.74
CA SER A 282 32.95 -80.22 44.72
C SER A 282 34.24 -79.41 44.88
N SER A 283 34.66 -79.20 46.13
CA SER A 283 35.76 -78.31 46.54
C SER A 283 37.18 -78.79 46.19
N ILE A 284 37.37 -79.63 45.17
CA ILE A 284 38.65 -80.32 44.90
C ILE A 284 39.14 -80.19 43.44
N GLU A 285 38.34 -79.74 42.46
CA GLU A 285 38.82 -79.59 41.08
C GLU A 285 39.41 -78.20 40.75
N PRO A 286 40.57 -78.13 40.06
CA PRO A 286 41.15 -76.88 39.60
C PRO A 286 40.29 -76.24 38.50
N ILE A 287 40.31 -74.90 38.42
CA ILE A 287 39.60 -74.13 37.39
C ILE A 287 40.05 -74.61 36.01
N SER A 288 39.09 -74.86 35.11
CA SER A 288 39.40 -75.24 33.73
C SER A 288 40.37 -74.25 33.09
N PRO A 289 41.39 -74.71 32.34
CA PRO A 289 42.32 -73.83 31.62
C PRO A 289 41.60 -72.81 30.71
N LEU A 290 40.42 -73.18 30.20
CA LEU A 290 39.55 -72.31 29.41
C LEU A 290 39.01 -71.13 30.24
N ASN A 291 38.46 -71.44 31.42
CA ASN A 291 37.91 -70.45 32.36
C ASN A 291 39.01 -69.54 32.92
N GLN A 292 40.19 -70.10 33.19
CA GLN A 292 41.35 -69.33 33.64
C GLN A 292 41.80 -68.32 32.57
N LYS A 293 41.84 -68.74 31.29
CA LYS A 293 42.18 -67.87 30.16
C LYS A 293 41.11 -66.79 29.91
N PHE A 294 39.84 -67.11 30.09
CA PHE A 294 38.76 -66.12 29.99
C PHE A 294 38.85 -65.07 31.12
N SER A 295 39.13 -65.51 32.35
CA SER A 295 39.35 -64.62 33.48
C SER A 295 40.51 -63.66 33.25
N GLN A 296 41.62 -64.17 32.69
CA GLN A 296 42.76 -63.33 32.31
C GLN A 296 42.36 -62.25 31.29
N TYR A 297 41.51 -62.57 30.31
CA TYR A 297 41.03 -61.57 29.35
C TYR A 297 40.09 -60.53 29.98
N LEU A 298 39.24 -60.92 30.93
CA LEU A 298 38.40 -59.97 31.68
C LEU A 298 39.25 -59.02 32.52
N HIS A 299 40.29 -59.54 33.16
CA HIS A 299 41.25 -58.74 33.94
C HIS A 299 42.07 -57.79 33.05
N GLU A 300 42.57 -58.26 31.90
CA GLU A 300 43.28 -57.45 30.90
C GLU A 300 42.37 -56.33 30.36
N ASN A 301 41.10 -56.63 30.08
CA ASN A 301 40.13 -55.65 29.59
C ASN A 301 39.86 -54.56 30.64
N ALA A 302 39.70 -54.92 31.92
CA ALA A 302 39.54 -53.96 33.02
C ALA A 302 40.69 -52.95 33.15
N ALA A 303 41.92 -53.35 32.82
CA ALA A 303 43.09 -52.47 32.82
C ALA A 303 43.04 -51.38 31.73
N TYR A 304 42.29 -51.60 30.64
CA TYR A 304 42.09 -50.61 29.57
C TYR A 304 40.85 -49.74 29.77
N VAL A 305 39.86 -50.22 30.52
CA VAL A 305 38.65 -49.47 30.82
C VAL A 305 38.91 -48.35 31.84
N ARG A 306 39.74 -48.59 32.86
CA ARG A 306 40.04 -47.57 33.90
C ARG A 306 40.69 -46.28 33.37
N PRO A 307 41.72 -46.34 32.49
CA PRO A 307 42.33 -45.13 31.94
C PRO A 307 41.39 -44.27 31.09
N LEU A 308 40.25 -44.80 30.62
CA LEU A 308 39.26 -44.01 29.88
C LEU A 308 38.59 -42.97 30.77
N GLU A 309 38.31 -43.32 32.02
CA GLU A 309 37.76 -42.38 33.01
C GLU A 309 38.76 -41.27 33.31
N ASP A 310 39.99 -41.61 33.66
CA ASP A 310 41.04 -40.65 34.01
C ASP A 310 41.36 -39.70 32.84
N SER A 311 41.38 -40.22 31.61
CA SER A 311 41.65 -39.43 30.41
C SER A 311 40.49 -38.47 30.07
N PHE A 312 39.23 -38.90 30.24
CA PHE A 312 38.08 -38.01 30.05
C PHE A 312 37.95 -36.97 31.17
N LEU A 313 38.35 -37.30 32.40
CA LEU A 313 38.44 -36.34 33.51
C LEU A 313 39.44 -35.22 33.18
N GLN A 314 40.63 -35.58 32.69
CA GLN A 314 41.64 -34.61 32.25
C GLN A 314 41.15 -33.76 31.07
N LEU A 315 40.45 -34.37 30.11
CA LEU A 315 39.83 -33.65 28.99
C LEU A 315 38.79 -32.62 29.47
N TYR A 316 37.92 -33.01 30.41
CA TYR A 316 36.91 -32.12 30.97
C TYR A 316 37.54 -30.95 31.77
N GLN A 317 38.59 -31.23 32.55
CA GLN A 317 39.37 -30.21 33.26
C GLN A 317 40.03 -29.24 32.27
N SER A 318 40.66 -29.74 31.21
CA SER A 318 41.22 -28.89 30.14
C SER A 318 40.15 -28.02 29.48
N ILE A 319 38.98 -28.58 29.12
CA ILE A 319 37.87 -27.80 28.53
C ILE A 319 37.35 -26.73 29.50
N THR A 320 37.44 -26.97 30.81
CA THR A 320 36.99 -26.04 31.85
C THR A 320 38.03 -24.95 32.14
N GLU A 321 39.32 -25.27 32.09
CA GLU A 321 40.43 -24.31 32.23
C GLU A 321 40.64 -23.46 30.96
N ASP A 322 40.49 -24.07 29.77
CA ASP A 322 40.56 -23.40 28.45
C ASP A 322 39.37 -22.46 28.18
N THR A 323 38.36 -22.40 29.07
CA THR A 323 37.34 -21.35 29.02
C THR A 323 37.89 -19.94 29.29
N GLU A 324 39.15 -19.82 29.77
CA GLU A 324 39.79 -18.54 30.08
C GLU A 324 40.90 -18.10 29.10
N LEU A 325 41.43 -18.96 28.20
CA LEU A 325 42.50 -18.59 27.25
C LEU A 325 42.39 -19.29 25.87
N PRO A 326 42.67 -18.60 24.74
CA PRO A 326 42.43 -19.13 23.39
C PRO A 326 43.69 -19.71 22.73
N THR A 327 44.21 -20.82 23.23
CA THR A 327 45.25 -21.61 22.53
C THR A 327 45.13 -23.08 22.89
N VAL A 328 45.05 -23.97 21.90
CA VAL A 328 45.12 -25.43 22.11
C VAL A 328 46.46 -25.75 22.79
N THR A 329 46.41 -26.25 24.02
CA THR A 329 47.61 -26.64 24.77
C THR A 329 48.04 -28.04 24.35
N GLU A 330 49.35 -28.31 24.35
CA GLU A 330 49.95 -29.64 24.09
C GLU A 330 49.33 -30.76 24.95
N LYS A 331 48.79 -30.39 26.12
CA LYS A 331 48.03 -31.25 27.04
C LYS A 331 46.75 -31.84 26.44
N LEU A 332 46.03 -31.10 25.58
CA LEU A 332 44.81 -31.60 24.95
C LEU A 332 45.13 -32.68 23.91
N CYS A 333 46.22 -32.48 23.15
CA CYS A 333 46.70 -33.45 22.17
C CYS A 333 47.11 -34.77 22.85
N THR A 334 47.90 -34.70 23.92
CA THR A 334 48.32 -35.91 24.67
C THR A 334 47.15 -36.65 25.31
N THR A 335 46.13 -35.92 25.81
CA THR A 335 44.90 -36.53 26.34
C THR A 335 44.13 -37.26 25.25
N THR A 336 44.03 -36.67 24.05
CA THR A 336 43.34 -37.27 22.90
C THR A 336 44.05 -38.52 22.41
N GLU A 337 45.39 -38.51 22.39
CA GLU A 337 46.21 -39.68 22.07
C GLU A 337 46.05 -40.80 23.11
N CYS A 338 45.97 -40.46 24.40
CA CYS A 338 45.72 -41.42 25.48
C CYS A 338 44.34 -42.09 25.33
N LEU A 339 43.30 -41.31 25.01
CA LEU A 339 41.96 -41.85 24.73
C LEU A 339 41.95 -42.79 23.52
N LEU A 340 42.61 -42.41 22.42
CA LEU A 340 42.72 -43.25 21.24
C LEU A 340 43.51 -44.53 21.53
N GLY A 341 44.58 -44.44 22.32
CA GLY A 341 45.37 -45.60 22.76
C GLY A 341 44.58 -46.57 23.64
N SER A 342 43.84 -46.05 24.62
CA SER A 342 42.98 -46.86 25.50
C SER A 342 41.81 -47.49 24.74
N LEU A 343 41.13 -46.74 23.86
CA LEU A 343 40.05 -47.28 23.02
C LEU A 343 40.56 -48.31 22.00
N GLY A 344 41.75 -48.09 21.42
CA GLY A 344 42.40 -49.05 20.54
C GLY A 344 42.71 -50.35 21.27
N SER A 345 43.31 -50.26 22.46
CA SER A 345 43.64 -51.43 23.29
C SER A 345 42.38 -52.14 23.80
N LEU A 346 41.33 -51.39 24.16
CA LEU A 346 40.02 -51.94 24.52
C LEU A 346 39.36 -52.67 23.36
N THR A 347 39.44 -52.13 22.15
CA THR A 347 38.89 -52.77 20.93
C THR A 347 39.63 -54.08 20.65
N ILE A 348 40.96 -54.07 20.75
CA ILE A 348 41.77 -55.28 20.56
C ILE A 348 41.43 -56.34 21.61
N SER A 349 41.38 -55.98 22.90
CA SER A 349 41.06 -56.92 23.98
C SER A 349 39.63 -57.44 23.92
N THR A 350 38.66 -56.59 23.59
CA THR A 350 37.26 -57.01 23.34
C THR A 350 37.17 -57.91 22.11
N GLY A 351 37.98 -57.68 21.08
CA GLY A 351 38.13 -58.56 19.93
C GLY A 351 38.70 -59.94 20.30
N LYS A 352 39.69 -60.00 21.21
CA LYS A 352 40.20 -61.26 21.77
C LYS A 352 39.09 -62.03 22.51
N ILE A 353 38.28 -61.33 23.32
CA ILE A 353 37.12 -61.92 24.03
C ILE A 353 36.06 -62.43 23.05
N ALA A 354 35.72 -61.64 22.03
CA ALA A 354 34.75 -62.04 21.01
C ALA A 354 35.23 -63.26 20.21
N THR A 355 36.52 -63.29 19.85
CA THR A 355 37.15 -64.43 19.16
C THR A 355 37.21 -65.66 20.07
N PHE A 356 37.46 -65.46 21.37
CA PHE A 356 37.37 -66.53 22.35
C PHE A 356 35.96 -67.12 22.43
N PHE A 357 34.92 -66.30 22.47
CA PHE A 357 33.53 -66.77 22.44
C PHE A 357 33.16 -67.44 21.12
N SER A 358 33.61 -66.93 19.96
CA SER A 358 33.32 -67.55 18.66
C SER A 358 34.00 -68.91 18.50
N ASN A 359 35.25 -69.03 18.95
CA ASN A 359 36.04 -70.25 18.80
C ASN A 359 35.63 -71.32 19.83
N ASN A 360 35.05 -70.90 20.95
CA ASN A 360 34.51 -71.80 21.96
C ASN A 360 32.98 -71.75 21.98
N LEU A 361 32.35 -71.30 20.88
CA LEU A 361 30.90 -71.15 20.82
C LEU A 361 30.25 -72.48 21.11
N ASP A 362 30.74 -73.57 20.51
CA ASP A 362 30.28 -74.93 20.75
C ASP A 362 30.42 -75.36 22.22
N PHE A 363 31.36 -74.84 23.00
CA PHE A 363 31.44 -75.10 24.44
C PHE A 363 30.34 -74.35 25.22
N PHE A 364 30.02 -73.12 24.80
CA PHE A 364 28.95 -72.31 25.39
C PHE A 364 27.54 -72.67 24.87
N THR A 365 27.43 -73.25 23.67
CA THR A 365 26.17 -73.59 22.98
C THR A 365 25.92 -75.09 22.89
N SER A 366 26.88 -75.95 23.24
CA SER A 366 26.63 -77.38 23.36
C SER A 366 25.54 -77.62 24.39
N SER A 367 24.54 -78.41 23.99
CA SER A 367 23.40 -78.86 24.79
C SER A 367 23.80 -79.85 25.90
N GLY A 368 24.92 -79.60 26.59
CA GLY A 368 25.32 -80.32 27.80
C GLY A 368 24.46 -80.00 29.01
N TYR A 369 23.63 -78.95 28.94
CA TYR A 369 22.59 -78.67 29.94
C TYR A 369 21.20 -78.78 29.31
N SER A 370 20.90 -79.94 28.72
CA SER A 370 19.53 -80.44 28.75
C SER A 370 19.17 -80.78 30.19
N GLN A 371 18.65 -79.82 30.94
CA GLN A 371 17.66 -80.18 31.95
C GLN A 371 16.45 -80.69 31.16
N ARG A 372 16.33 -82.00 31.19
CA ARG A 372 15.38 -82.83 30.47
C ARG A 372 13.99 -82.17 30.38
N GLY A 373 13.61 -81.77 29.17
CA GLY A 373 12.23 -81.51 28.77
C GLY A 373 11.75 -80.06 28.89
N SER A 374 11.77 -79.31 27.80
CA SER A 374 10.67 -78.44 27.36
C SER A 374 11.02 -77.80 26.01
N ALA A 375 10.21 -78.04 24.99
CA ALA A 375 10.28 -77.34 23.72
C ALA A 375 9.56 -75.99 23.86
N LEU A 376 10.27 -74.86 23.75
CA LEU A 376 9.63 -73.55 23.59
C LEU A 376 10.38 -72.65 22.60
N ALA A 377 9.56 -71.99 21.79
CA ALA A 377 9.89 -71.05 20.73
C ALA A 377 10.72 -69.85 21.21
N LEU A 378 11.51 -69.28 20.29
CA LEU A 378 12.22 -68.01 20.45
C LEU A 378 11.27 -66.91 20.96
N SER A 379 11.72 -66.14 21.95
CA SER A 379 10.89 -65.09 22.56
C SER A 379 10.60 -63.95 21.56
N PRO A 380 9.34 -63.46 21.46
CA PRO A 380 8.94 -62.40 20.53
C PRO A 380 9.76 -61.10 20.63
N LEU A 381 10.26 -60.78 21.84
CA LEU A 381 11.03 -59.57 22.12
C LEU A 381 12.43 -59.56 21.46
N GLN A 382 13.05 -60.74 21.31
CA GLN A 382 14.35 -60.84 20.63
C GLN A 382 14.22 -60.68 19.11
N ALA A 383 13.11 -61.14 18.53
CA ALA A 383 12.83 -60.93 17.11
C ALA A 383 12.58 -59.44 16.78
N GLU A 384 11.92 -58.71 17.67
CA GLU A 384 11.61 -57.29 17.49
C GLU A 384 12.85 -56.38 17.61
N SER A 385 13.77 -56.70 18.53
CA SER A 385 15.06 -56.01 18.69
C SER A 385 15.96 -56.16 17.46
N MET A 386 16.01 -57.35 16.85
CA MET A 386 16.77 -57.55 15.63
C MET A 386 16.19 -56.78 14.43
N LEU A 387 14.86 -56.70 14.33
CA LEU A 387 14.20 -56.00 13.23
C LEU A 387 14.41 -54.47 13.30
N THR A 388 14.38 -53.91 14.51
CA THR A 388 14.63 -52.48 14.75
C THR A 388 16.09 -52.09 14.47
N ASN A 389 17.05 -52.94 14.85
CA ASN A 389 18.46 -52.72 14.53
C ASN A 389 18.74 -52.80 13.02
N LYS A 390 18.08 -53.72 12.30
CA LYS A 390 18.16 -53.79 10.83
C LYS A 390 17.63 -52.52 10.14
N LYS A 391 16.53 -51.95 10.63
CA LYS A 391 15.98 -50.68 10.10
C LYS A 391 16.90 -49.48 10.35
N LYS A 392 17.53 -49.40 11.54
CA LYS A 392 18.50 -48.35 11.87
C LYS A 392 19.75 -48.42 10.97
N ALA A 393 20.29 -49.61 10.74
CA ALA A 393 21.43 -49.81 9.85
C ALA A 393 21.12 -49.40 8.39
N ALA A 394 19.92 -49.73 7.89
CA ALA A 394 19.49 -49.33 6.55
C ALA A 394 19.32 -47.80 6.41
N ALA A 395 18.79 -47.13 7.44
CA ALA A 395 18.66 -45.67 7.46
C ALA A 395 20.03 -44.97 7.45
N TYR A 396 20.99 -45.49 8.21
CA TYR A 396 22.37 -44.98 8.23
C TYR A 396 23.03 -45.10 6.84
N MET A 397 22.92 -46.27 6.19
CA MET A 397 23.49 -46.48 4.86
C MET A 397 22.86 -45.58 3.79
N ASN A 398 21.59 -45.20 3.93
CA ASN A 398 20.93 -44.24 3.04
C ASN A 398 21.36 -42.78 3.30
N ALA A 399 21.66 -42.41 4.55
CA ALA A 399 22.18 -41.09 4.88
C ALA A 399 23.60 -40.87 4.32
N VAL A 400 24.43 -41.91 4.34
CA VAL A 400 25.81 -41.87 3.82
C VAL A 400 25.85 -41.80 2.28
N LYS A 401 24.81 -42.28 1.58
CA LYS A 401 24.73 -42.28 0.11
C LYS A 401 24.18 -40.98 -0.50
N LYS A 402 23.88 -39.94 0.30
CA LYS A 402 23.35 -38.67 -0.21
C LYS A 402 24.49 -37.82 -0.81
N VAL A 403 24.45 -37.58 -2.12
CA VAL A 403 25.45 -36.77 -2.83
C VAL A 403 25.43 -35.33 -2.30
N ARG A 404 26.60 -34.80 -1.89
CA ARG A 404 26.75 -33.42 -1.39
C ARG A 404 26.62 -32.40 -2.54
N PRO A 405 26.01 -31.23 -2.30
CA PRO A 405 25.95 -30.16 -3.29
C PRO A 405 27.37 -29.64 -3.63
N GLN A 406 27.59 -29.35 -4.91
CA GLN A 406 28.89 -28.92 -5.44
C GLN A 406 29.27 -27.51 -4.94
N SER A 407 30.57 -27.32 -4.69
CA SER A 407 31.14 -26.08 -4.16
C SER A 407 31.75 -25.21 -5.26
N VAL A 408 31.65 -23.88 -5.08
CA VAL A 408 32.11 -22.84 -6.01
C VAL A 408 33.63 -22.63 -5.92
N PRO A 409 34.38 -22.64 -7.05
CA PRO A 409 35.84 -22.49 -7.10
C PRO A 409 36.40 -21.18 -6.52
N TYR A 410 37.62 -21.24 -5.96
CA TYR A 410 38.27 -20.14 -5.23
C TYR A 410 38.51 -18.85 -6.06
N LYS A 411 38.82 -18.97 -7.36
CA LYS A 411 38.95 -17.79 -8.24
C LYS A 411 37.66 -17.01 -8.35
N GLU A 412 36.53 -17.72 -8.39
CA GLU A 412 35.20 -17.14 -8.47
C GLU A 412 34.80 -16.55 -7.12
N ALA A 413 35.17 -17.20 -6.01
CA ALA A 413 35.01 -16.64 -4.66
C ALA A 413 35.82 -15.36 -4.43
N LEU A 414 37.05 -15.27 -4.94
CA LEU A 414 37.89 -14.06 -4.88
C LEU A 414 37.36 -12.95 -5.78
N SER A 415 36.84 -13.28 -6.95
CA SER A 415 36.15 -12.33 -7.82
C SER A 415 34.91 -11.77 -7.12
N ASN A 416 34.05 -12.64 -6.57
CA ASN A 416 32.87 -12.27 -5.80
C ASN A 416 33.21 -11.45 -4.56
N ARG A 417 34.32 -11.75 -3.87
CA ARG A 417 34.81 -10.96 -2.74
C ARG A 417 35.27 -9.58 -3.18
N ARG A 418 36.04 -9.47 -4.28
CA ARG A 418 36.46 -8.16 -4.82
C ARG A 418 35.24 -7.32 -5.23
N VAL A 419 34.24 -7.94 -5.85
CA VAL A 419 32.96 -7.33 -6.18
C VAL A 419 32.21 -6.90 -4.92
N LEU A 420 32.21 -7.71 -3.85
CA LEU A 420 31.60 -7.37 -2.56
C LEU A 420 32.31 -6.20 -1.86
N THR A 421 33.65 -6.14 -1.89
CA THR A 421 34.42 -5.03 -1.32
C THR A 421 34.19 -3.74 -2.10
N SER A 422 34.23 -3.80 -3.43
CA SER A 422 33.84 -2.66 -4.27
C SER A 422 32.36 -2.31 -4.11
N SER A 423 31.49 -3.28 -3.80
CA SER A 423 30.09 -3.08 -3.43
C SER A 423 29.91 -2.51 -2.02
N THR A 424 30.89 -2.62 -1.13
CA THR A 424 30.85 -2.03 0.23
C THR A 424 31.36 -0.60 0.23
N GLU A 425 32.36 -0.27 -0.61
CA GLU A 425 32.69 1.12 -0.95
C GLU A 425 31.56 1.77 -1.76
N SER A 426 30.97 1.02 -2.69
CA SER A 426 29.72 1.41 -3.35
C SER A 426 28.54 1.41 -2.38
N ARG A 427 28.55 0.76 -1.21
CA ARG A 427 27.46 0.81 -0.23
C ARG A 427 27.43 2.15 0.48
N GLU A 428 28.58 2.77 0.70
CA GLU A 428 28.68 4.12 1.23
C GLU A 428 28.29 5.15 0.16
N GLY A 429 28.69 4.93 -1.10
CA GLY A 429 28.18 5.67 -2.26
C GLY A 429 26.68 5.49 -2.50
N LEU A 430 26.15 4.27 -2.35
CA LEU A 430 24.72 3.96 -2.46
C LEU A 430 23.96 4.50 -1.26
N ALA A 431 24.55 4.51 -0.06
CA ALA A 431 23.95 5.12 1.12
C ALA A 431 23.91 6.64 0.98
N GLN A 432 24.95 7.28 0.43
CA GLN A 432 24.92 8.69 0.06
C GLN A 432 23.95 8.97 -1.08
N GLN A 433 23.86 8.09 -2.08
CA GLN A 433 22.90 8.23 -3.18
C GLN A 433 21.46 8.01 -2.70
N VAL A 434 21.24 7.07 -1.78
CA VAL A 434 19.97 6.83 -1.09
C VAL A 434 19.64 8.04 -0.21
N GLN A 435 20.59 8.57 0.55
CA GLN A 435 20.39 9.79 1.35
C GLN A 435 20.09 11.00 0.46
N GLN A 436 20.85 11.24 -0.61
CA GLN A 436 20.57 12.27 -1.59
C GLN A 436 19.21 12.08 -2.27
N SER A 437 18.80 10.83 -2.53
CA SER A 437 17.50 10.53 -3.08
C SER A 437 16.37 10.74 -2.07
N LEU A 438 16.58 10.44 -0.79
CA LEU A 438 15.65 10.73 0.30
C LEU A 438 15.53 12.25 0.52
N ASP A 439 16.63 12.98 0.48
CA ASP A 439 16.65 14.45 0.57
C ASP A 439 16.00 15.09 -0.66
N LYS A 440 16.15 14.49 -1.85
CA LYS A 440 15.45 14.90 -3.07
C LYS A 440 13.97 14.60 -2.99
N ILE A 441 13.57 13.45 -2.43
CA ILE A 441 12.17 13.10 -2.19
C ILE A 441 11.56 14.07 -1.18
N GLY A 442 12.24 14.39 -0.08
CA GLY A 442 11.79 15.39 0.89
C GLY A 442 11.58 16.76 0.25
N ARG A 443 12.50 17.21 -0.62
CA ARG A 443 12.32 18.45 -1.40
C ARG A 443 11.14 18.40 -2.35
N LEU A 444 10.96 17.29 -3.07
CA LEU A 444 9.82 17.10 -3.98
C LEU A 444 8.49 16.99 -3.22
N GLU A 445 8.49 16.42 -2.01
CA GLU A 445 7.32 16.39 -1.12
C GLU A 445 6.97 17.79 -0.61
N GLN A 446 7.97 18.60 -0.23
CA GLN A 446 7.78 20.01 0.13
C GLN A 446 7.28 20.85 -1.05
N GLU A 447 7.84 20.66 -2.25
CA GLU A 447 7.36 21.32 -3.47
C GLU A 447 5.93 20.87 -3.80
N LYS A 448 5.60 19.59 -3.68
CA LYS A 448 4.24 19.09 -3.87
C LYS A 448 3.27 19.74 -2.88
N GLU A 449 3.63 19.85 -1.60
CA GLU A 449 2.81 20.53 -0.60
C GLU A 449 2.68 22.03 -0.91
N HIS A 450 3.76 22.68 -1.30
CA HIS A 450 3.76 24.08 -1.74
C HIS A 450 2.80 24.29 -2.91
N TRP A 451 2.91 23.50 -3.98
CA TRP A 451 2.05 23.61 -5.16
C TRP A 451 0.60 23.20 -4.87
N LEU A 452 0.36 22.26 -3.93
CA LEU A 452 -0.98 21.91 -3.46
C LEU A 452 -1.62 23.09 -2.71
N LEU A 453 -0.85 23.75 -1.85
CA LEU A 453 -1.30 24.94 -1.11
C LEU A 453 -1.55 26.11 -2.07
N GLU A 454 -0.69 26.33 -3.06
CA GLU A 454 -0.93 27.33 -4.10
C GLU A 454 -2.17 27.02 -4.94
N ALA A 455 -2.41 25.76 -5.29
CA ALA A 455 -3.63 25.36 -5.99
C ALA A 455 -4.89 25.57 -5.14
N GLN A 456 -4.83 25.28 -3.84
CA GLN A 456 -5.91 25.58 -2.90
C GLN A 456 -6.12 27.09 -2.75
N LEU A 457 -5.06 27.87 -2.64
CA LEU A 457 -5.13 29.32 -2.56
C LEU A 457 -5.68 29.92 -3.86
N GLY A 458 -5.29 29.38 -5.01
CA GLY A 458 -5.82 29.70 -6.32
C GLY A 458 -7.31 29.39 -6.42
N LYS A 459 -7.76 28.24 -5.89
CA LYS A 459 -9.17 27.89 -5.80
C LYS A 459 -9.96 28.84 -4.90
N VAL A 460 -9.42 29.20 -3.73
CA VAL A 460 -10.05 30.18 -2.83
C VAL A 460 -10.11 31.57 -3.47
N ARG A 461 -9.07 31.99 -4.19
CA ARG A 461 -9.07 33.24 -4.96
C ARG A 461 -10.11 33.19 -6.08
N LEU A 462 -10.22 32.09 -6.80
CA LEU A 462 -11.23 31.88 -7.84
C LEU A 462 -12.64 31.90 -7.25
N GLU A 463 -12.88 31.25 -6.12
CA GLU A 463 -14.16 31.28 -5.41
C GLU A 463 -14.49 32.70 -4.94
N LYS A 464 -13.52 33.44 -4.39
CA LYS A 464 -13.70 34.85 -4.01
C LYS A 464 -14.01 35.75 -5.19
N GLU A 465 -13.30 35.61 -6.30
CA GLU A 465 -13.58 36.41 -7.50
C GLU A 465 -14.87 35.96 -8.19
N SER A 466 -15.24 34.69 -8.15
CA SER A 466 -16.54 34.19 -8.63
C SER A 466 -17.68 34.74 -7.77
N GLN A 467 -17.50 34.80 -6.45
CA GLN A 467 -18.43 35.44 -5.53
C GLN A 467 -18.53 36.94 -5.82
N ARG A 468 -17.40 37.61 -6.08
CA ARG A 468 -17.36 39.03 -6.44
C ARG A 468 -18.03 39.30 -7.78
N ILE A 469 -17.87 38.40 -8.76
CA ILE A 469 -18.59 38.44 -10.04
C ILE A 469 -20.10 38.26 -9.79
N ALA A 470 -20.50 37.29 -8.97
CA ALA A 470 -21.90 37.09 -8.61
C ALA A 470 -22.49 38.30 -7.85
N ASP A 471 -21.73 38.92 -6.95
CA ASP A 471 -22.12 40.13 -6.23
C ASP A 471 -22.22 41.33 -7.18
N LEU A 472 -21.30 41.45 -8.15
CA LEU A 472 -21.35 42.47 -9.19
C LEU A 472 -22.50 42.23 -10.17
N GLU A 473 -22.80 41.00 -10.54
CA GLU A 473 -23.96 40.61 -11.35
C GLU A 473 -25.27 40.89 -10.60
N ALA A 474 -25.32 40.63 -9.29
CA ALA A 474 -26.45 40.98 -8.43
C ALA A 474 -26.60 42.51 -8.28
N GLN A 475 -25.49 43.24 -8.16
CA GLN A 475 -25.49 44.70 -8.17
C GLN A 475 -25.88 45.27 -9.54
N LEU A 476 -25.51 44.62 -10.64
CA LEU A 476 -25.89 45.01 -12.00
C LEU A 476 -27.38 44.74 -12.24
N ALA A 477 -27.91 43.63 -11.73
CA ALA A 477 -29.34 43.33 -11.69
C ALA A 477 -30.12 44.32 -10.80
N ALA A 478 -29.54 44.73 -9.66
CA ALA A 478 -30.14 45.73 -8.76
C ALA A 478 -30.08 47.15 -9.34
N ALA A 479 -29.00 47.51 -10.05
CA ALA A 479 -28.84 48.80 -10.72
C ALA A 479 -29.75 48.93 -11.95
N LEU A 480 -30.02 47.82 -12.66
CA LEU A 480 -31.06 47.75 -13.69
C LEU A 480 -32.49 47.88 -13.11
N GLY A 481 -32.66 47.78 -11.79
CA GLY A 481 -33.94 47.85 -11.09
C GLY A 481 -34.16 49.09 -10.20
N GLN A 482 -33.20 50.02 -10.10
CA GLN A 482 -33.34 51.20 -9.23
C GLN A 482 -32.84 52.49 -9.89
N SER A 483 -33.69 53.52 -9.83
CA SER A 483 -33.40 54.90 -10.24
C SER A 483 -32.72 55.67 -9.09
N PRO A 484 -31.75 56.59 -9.34
CA PRO A 484 -30.81 57.05 -8.32
C PRO A 484 -31.15 58.43 -7.72
N SER A 485 -30.80 58.64 -6.44
CA SER A 485 -30.68 59.96 -5.81
C SER A 485 -29.30 60.15 -5.16
N SER A 486 -28.48 60.97 -5.84
CA SER A 486 -27.62 62.06 -5.33
C SER A 486 -26.55 61.85 -4.24
N GLN A 487 -25.36 62.43 -4.55
CA GLN A 487 -24.39 63.17 -3.69
C GLN A 487 -23.31 62.36 -2.92
N THR A 488 -22.02 62.71 -2.81
CA THR A 488 -21.12 63.79 -3.31
C THR A 488 -19.65 63.35 -3.09
N ALA A 489 -18.73 63.90 -3.90
CA ALA A 489 -17.26 63.99 -3.78
C ALA A 489 -16.77 64.56 -2.41
N ALA A 490 -15.50 64.68 -1.99
CA ALA A 490 -14.10 64.44 -2.40
C ALA A 490 -13.20 64.81 -1.19
N ALA A 491 -11.91 64.42 -1.17
CA ALA A 491 -10.75 65.17 -0.62
C ALA A 491 -9.54 64.21 -0.50
N ALA A 492 -8.42 64.36 -1.24
CA ALA A 492 -7.36 65.38 -1.17
C ALA A 492 -6.38 65.18 0.01
N ALA A 493 -5.09 64.96 -0.27
CA ALA A 493 -3.99 65.88 0.08
C ALA A 493 -2.60 65.22 -0.08
N ALA A 494 -1.78 65.85 -0.93
CA ALA A 494 -0.33 65.81 -0.90
C ALA A 494 0.19 66.93 0.03
N SER A 495 1.36 66.76 0.64
CA SER A 495 2.19 67.85 1.22
C SER A 495 3.62 67.33 1.46
N MET A 496 4.64 67.90 0.79
CA MET A 496 5.69 68.82 1.32
C MET A 496 6.60 68.22 2.42
N LEU A 497 7.90 68.51 2.56
CA LEU A 497 8.99 69.15 1.81
C LEU A 497 10.23 69.05 2.76
N ALA A 498 11.43 69.26 2.22
CA ALA A 498 12.66 69.71 2.90
C ALA A 498 13.55 68.65 3.59
N GLN A 499 14.83 68.56 3.21
CA GLN A 499 15.91 69.46 3.65
C GLN A 499 17.24 69.16 2.93
N SER A 500 17.95 70.25 2.66
CA SER A 500 19.32 70.40 2.20
C SER A 500 20.34 70.23 3.33
N SER A 501 21.52 69.67 3.03
CA SER A 501 22.84 70.22 3.41
C SER A 501 23.96 69.19 3.17
N GLU A 502 24.71 69.38 2.10
CA GLU A 502 26.07 68.84 1.96
C GLU A 502 27.05 69.87 2.55
N GLU A 503 27.97 69.44 3.42
CA GLU A 503 29.43 69.55 3.19
C GLU A 503 30.25 69.16 4.45
N GLN A 504 31.29 68.36 4.19
CA GLN A 504 32.56 68.24 4.93
C GLN A 504 32.59 67.55 6.32
N ALA A 505 32.64 66.20 6.29
CA ALA A 505 33.29 65.36 7.32
C ALA A 505 33.79 64.03 6.71
N GLY A 506 34.58 64.11 5.63
CA GLY A 506 34.77 63.02 4.66
C GLY A 506 35.55 61.77 5.08
N ASP A 507 36.26 61.74 6.21
CA ASP A 507 37.17 60.61 6.51
C ASP A 507 36.92 59.88 7.84
N GLU A 508 36.59 60.57 8.94
CA GLU A 508 36.28 59.89 10.21
C GLU A 508 34.85 59.34 10.25
N GLU A 509 33.89 60.08 9.72
CA GLU A 509 32.50 59.68 9.66
C GLU A 509 32.30 58.50 8.70
N SER A 510 33.08 58.45 7.62
CA SER A 510 33.16 57.34 6.67
C SER A 510 33.66 56.05 7.33
N ARG A 511 34.68 56.16 8.18
CA ARG A 511 35.21 55.01 8.95
C ARG A 511 34.21 54.51 9.98
N GLU A 512 33.56 55.41 10.72
CA GLU A 512 32.54 55.03 11.71
C GLU A 512 31.29 54.44 11.04
N LYS A 513 30.85 55.00 9.90
CA LYS A 513 29.78 54.44 9.07
C LYS A 513 30.13 53.05 8.57
N LEU A 514 31.37 52.80 8.15
CA LEU A 514 31.80 51.48 7.69
C LEU A 514 31.82 50.45 8.83
N ILE A 515 32.29 50.84 10.02
CA ILE A 515 32.28 49.98 11.21
C ILE A 515 30.85 49.65 11.64
N LYS A 516 29.96 50.66 11.70
CA LYS A 516 28.53 50.46 11.98
C LYS A 516 27.87 49.56 10.95
N THR A 517 28.16 49.77 9.66
CA THR A 517 27.63 48.93 8.58
C THR A 517 28.11 47.48 8.71
N HIS A 518 29.38 47.26 9.02
CA HIS A 518 29.92 45.92 9.23
C HIS A 518 29.28 45.20 10.42
N TYR A 519 29.16 45.86 11.59
CA TYR A 519 28.52 45.26 12.75
C TYR A 519 27.01 45.08 12.57
N MET A 520 26.31 46.01 11.91
CA MET A 520 24.91 45.84 11.56
C MET A 520 24.70 44.68 10.59
N ALA A 521 25.56 44.55 9.57
CA ALA A 521 25.54 43.41 8.66
C ALA A 521 25.78 42.09 9.40
N ARG A 522 26.74 42.06 10.33
CA ARG A 522 27.03 40.88 11.14
C ARG A 522 25.90 40.52 12.10
N VAL A 523 25.24 41.50 12.71
CA VAL A 523 24.05 41.29 13.54
C VAL A 523 22.90 40.76 12.68
N GLY A 524 22.71 41.31 11.47
CA GLY A 524 21.74 40.80 10.50
C GLY A 524 22.02 39.35 10.13
N GLU A 525 23.27 39.02 9.79
CA GLU A 525 23.68 37.65 9.46
C GLU A 525 23.44 36.68 10.63
N LEU A 526 23.88 37.02 11.84
CA LEU A 526 23.64 36.20 13.03
C LEU A 526 22.15 36.02 13.34
N THR A 527 21.34 37.06 13.13
CA THR A 527 19.89 36.99 13.30
C THR A 527 19.26 36.03 12.28
N THR A 528 19.69 36.08 11.01
CA THR A 528 19.22 35.12 10.00
C THR A 528 19.65 33.69 10.30
N GLN A 529 20.89 33.48 10.77
CA GLN A 529 21.36 32.15 11.16
C GLN A 529 20.57 31.59 12.34
N LEU A 530 20.26 32.42 13.35
CA LEU A 530 19.42 32.03 14.48
C LEU A 530 18.01 31.65 14.03
N GLN A 531 17.37 32.46 13.18
CA GLN A 531 16.04 32.17 12.63
C GLN A 531 16.00 30.87 11.81
N ILE A 532 17.04 30.62 11.01
CA ILE A 532 17.16 29.37 10.25
C ILE A 532 17.35 28.18 11.21
N SER A 533 18.17 28.34 12.25
CA SER A 533 18.39 27.30 13.26
C SER A 533 17.11 26.97 14.03
N ASP A 534 16.35 27.98 14.46
CA ASP A 534 15.06 27.80 15.14
C ASP A 534 14.03 27.14 14.22
N SER A 535 13.95 27.56 12.96
CA SER A 535 13.09 26.92 11.95
C SER A 535 13.42 25.43 11.77
N LYS A 536 14.71 25.08 11.70
CA LYS A 536 15.17 23.68 11.63
C LYS A 536 14.79 22.90 12.89
N ALA A 537 14.95 23.49 14.08
CA ALA A 537 14.58 22.84 15.33
C ALA A 537 13.07 22.55 15.41
N VAL A 538 12.24 23.51 14.99
CA VAL A 538 10.77 23.32 14.90
C VAL A 538 10.41 22.25 13.88
N HIS A 539 11.07 22.26 12.72
CA HIS A 539 10.87 21.24 11.69
C HIS A 539 11.19 19.84 12.22
N PHE A 540 12.37 19.62 12.82
CA PHE A 540 12.73 18.33 13.41
C PHE A 540 11.78 17.91 14.54
N HIS A 541 11.29 18.85 15.37
CA HIS A 541 10.28 18.53 16.37
C HIS A 541 8.97 18.04 15.74
N SER A 542 8.54 18.67 14.65
CA SER A 542 7.33 18.28 13.91
C SER A 542 7.50 16.90 13.24
N GLU A 543 8.66 16.62 12.67
CA GLU A 543 8.99 15.32 12.07
C GLU A 543 9.04 14.21 13.11
N CYS A 544 9.73 14.42 14.23
CA CYS A 544 9.76 13.46 15.34
C CYS A 544 8.35 13.14 15.86
N ARG A 545 7.48 14.16 15.94
CA ARG A 545 6.08 13.97 16.34
C ARG A 545 5.28 13.18 15.28
N ALA A 546 5.49 13.45 14.00
CA ALA A 546 4.85 12.71 12.91
C ALA A 546 5.32 11.24 12.87
N LEU A 547 6.62 11.00 13.04
CA LEU A 547 7.23 9.68 13.15
C LEU A 547 6.69 8.89 14.34
N ALA A 548 6.61 9.51 15.53
CA ALA A 548 6.04 8.88 16.71
C ALA A 548 4.58 8.43 16.46
N LYS A 549 3.75 9.29 15.83
CA LYS A 549 2.37 8.92 15.47
C LYS A 549 2.32 7.77 14.47
N ARG A 550 3.18 7.78 13.43
CA ARG A 550 3.26 6.69 12.44
C ARG A 550 3.69 5.37 13.10
N LEU A 551 4.66 5.42 14.03
CA LEU A 551 5.11 4.26 14.79
C LEU A 551 3.97 3.67 15.63
N THR A 552 3.23 4.50 16.37
CA THR A 552 2.09 4.03 17.18
C THR A 552 1.00 3.37 16.33
N ILE A 553 0.73 3.89 15.12
CA ILE A 553 -0.25 3.27 14.20
C ILE A 553 0.28 1.92 13.68
N ALA A 554 1.56 1.85 13.35
CA ALA A 554 2.20 0.61 12.90
C ALA A 554 2.28 -0.44 14.02
N GLU A 555 2.49 -0.04 15.26
CA GLU A 555 2.46 -0.93 16.43
C GLU A 555 1.07 -1.52 16.64
N LYS A 556 0.02 -0.70 16.57
CA LYS A 556 -1.37 -1.17 16.64
C LYS A 556 -1.72 -2.13 15.52
N SER A 557 -1.28 -1.86 14.28
CA SER A 557 -1.54 -2.79 13.17
C SER A 557 -0.79 -4.12 13.35
N ARG A 558 0.46 -4.08 13.82
CA ARG A 558 1.25 -5.28 14.17
C ARG A 558 0.57 -6.11 15.26
N GLU A 559 0.01 -5.47 16.28
CA GLU A 559 -0.75 -6.15 17.34
C GLU A 559 -1.99 -6.83 16.78
N THR A 560 -2.81 -6.12 15.98
CA THR A 560 -4.00 -6.73 15.37
C THR A 560 -3.64 -7.93 14.49
N LEU A 561 -2.61 -7.82 13.64
CA LEU A 561 -2.15 -8.95 12.81
C LEU A 561 -1.64 -10.12 13.67
N SER A 562 -0.99 -9.85 14.80
CA SER A 562 -0.54 -10.90 15.72
C SER A 562 -1.71 -11.65 16.35
N GLU A 563 -2.79 -10.94 16.71
CA GLU A 563 -4.02 -11.56 17.20
C GLU A 563 -4.70 -12.40 16.11
N GLU A 564 -4.81 -11.88 14.89
CA GLU A 564 -5.35 -12.61 13.74
C GLU A 564 -4.58 -13.91 13.46
N VAL A 565 -3.24 -13.88 13.52
CA VAL A 565 -2.40 -15.08 13.35
C VAL A 565 -2.62 -16.08 14.48
N LYS A 566 -2.73 -15.63 15.74
CA LYS A 566 -3.06 -16.53 16.86
C LYS A 566 -4.42 -17.19 16.64
N HIS A 567 -5.39 -16.41 16.19
CA HIS A 567 -6.75 -16.89 15.91
C HIS A 567 -6.78 -17.91 14.77
N ALA A 568 -6.06 -17.65 13.68
CA ALA A 568 -5.92 -18.57 12.57
C ALA A 568 -5.24 -19.88 13.00
N ASN A 569 -4.18 -19.80 13.82
CA ASN A 569 -3.51 -21.00 14.35
C ASN A 569 -4.45 -21.83 15.23
N GLN A 570 -5.25 -21.20 16.10
CA GLN A 570 -6.27 -21.91 16.89
C GLN A 570 -7.28 -22.63 15.98
N ASN A 571 -7.71 -22.00 14.90
CA ASN A 571 -8.62 -22.64 13.93
C ASN A 571 -7.96 -23.82 13.20
N VAL A 572 -6.68 -23.68 12.82
CA VAL A 572 -5.91 -24.78 12.21
C VAL A 572 -5.81 -25.96 13.16
N THR A 573 -5.47 -25.73 14.43
CA THR A 573 -5.41 -26.80 15.44
C THR A 573 -6.77 -27.47 15.62
N ARG A 574 -7.86 -26.68 15.72
CA ARG A 574 -9.22 -27.24 15.82
C ARG A 574 -9.59 -28.11 14.62
N LEU A 575 -9.28 -27.64 13.40
CA LEU A 575 -9.52 -28.41 12.17
C LEU A 575 -8.66 -29.68 12.10
N GLN A 576 -7.43 -29.65 12.61
CA GLN A 576 -6.58 -30.83 12.71
C GLN A 576 -7.16 -31.86 13.71
N ASP A 577 -7.68 -31.40 14.84
CA ASP A 577 -8.33 -32.27 15.82
C ASP A 577 -9.60 -32.89 15.24
N GLU A 578 -10.45 -32.10 14.57
CA GLU A 578 -11.63 -32.61 13.86
C GLU A 578 -11.24 -33.66 12.80
N LEU A 579 -10.22 -33.37 11.98
CA LEU A 579 -9.74 -34.29 10.94
C LEU A 579 -9.17 -35.59 11.52
N THR A 580 -8.42 -35.52 12.62
CA THR A 580 -7.88 -36.74 13.26
C THR A 580 -8.99 -37.58 13.88
N THR A 581 -10.01 -36.93 14.45
CA THR A 581 -11.17 -37.61 15.03
C THR A 581 -12.03 -38.28 13.95
N THR A 582 -12.28 -37.61 12.82
CA THR A 582 -13.01 -38.22 11.69
C THR A 582 -12.22 -39.35 11.06
N LYS A 583 -10.90 -39.18 10.88
CA LYS A 583 -10.03 -40.24 10.36
C LYS A 583 -10.07 -41.49 11.23
N ARG A 584 -9.94 -41.34 12.56
CA ARG A 584 -10.04 -42.46 13.50
C ARG A 584 -11.41 -43.14 13.42
N SER A 585 -12.50 -42.37 13.36
CA SER A 585 -13.85 -42.94 13.22
C SER A 585 -14.02 -43.78 11.95
N TYR A 586 -13.47 -43.33 10.80
CA TYR A 586 -13.50 -44.11 9.57
C TYR A 586 -12.59 -45.35 9.63
N GLU A 587 -11.41 -45.25 10.27
CA GLU A 587 -10.54 -46.41 10.52
C GLU A 587 -11.26 -47.46 11.39
N ASP A 588 -11.94 -47.03 12.45
CA ASP A 588 -12.71 -47.92 13.34
C ASP A 588 -13.87 -48.58 12.58
N GLN A 589 -14.60 -47.84 11.74
CA GLN A 589 -15.66 -48.39 10.88
C GLN A 589 -15.12 -49.42 9.89
N LEU A 590 -13.98 -49.14 9.25
CA LEU A 590 -13.33 -50.09 8.33
C LEU A 590 -12.82 -51.34 9.05
N SER A 591 -12.32 -51.20 10.28
CA SER A 591 -11.94 -52.34 11.12
C SER A 591 -13.15 -53.21 11.44
N MET A 592 -14.26 -52.61 11.90
CA MET A 592 -15.50 -53.34 12.17
C MET A 592 -16.05 -54.05 10.93
N MET A 593 -16.01 -53.42 9.76
CA MET A 593 -16.40 -54.08 8.50
C MET A 593 -15.46 -55.23 8.14
N SER A 594 -14.16 -55.08 8.36
CA SER A 594 -13.18 -56.14 8.09
C SER A 594 -13.39 -57.34 9.00
N ASP A 595 -13.64 -57.11 10.29
CA ASP A 595 -13.96 -58.17 11.26
C ASP A 595 -15.26 -58.89 10.88
N HIS A 596 -16.29 -58.13 10.49
CA HIS A 596 -17.56 -58.70 10.02
C HIS A 596 -17.37 -59.54 8.75
N LEU A 597 -16.57 -59.08 7.79
CA LEU A 597 -16.25 -59.85 6.57
C LEU A 597 -15.46 -61.13 6.90
N CYS A 598 -14.53 -61.09 7.85
CA CYS A 598 -13.83 -62.28 8.33
C CYS A 598 -14.81 -63.29 8.94
N SER A 599 -15.67 -62.84 9.87
CA SER A 599 -16.70 -63.70 10.47
C SER A 599 -17.62 -64.30 9.41
N MET A 600 -18.08 -63.50 8.45
CA MET A 600 -18.91 -63.98 7.35
C MET A 600 -18.17 -65.02 6.50
N ASN A 601 -16.90 -64.79 6.14
CA ASN A 601 -16.09 -65.76 5.41
C ASN A 601 -15.89 -67.07 6.19
N GLU A 602 -15.70 -67.01 7.52
CA GLU A 602 -15.65 -68.22 8.35
C GLU A 602 -16.97 -69.00 8.28
N THR A 603 -18.11 -68.31 8.36
CA THR A 603 -19.42 -68.98 8.23
C THR A 603 -19.62 -69.59 6.85
N LEU A 604 -19.23 -68.88 5.78
CA LEU A 604 -19.29 -69.40 4.40
C LEU A 604 -18.36 -70.60 4.20
N SER A 605 -17.16 -70.58 4.78
CA SER A 605 -16.25 -71.74 4.78
C SER A 605 -16.86 -72.94 5.51
N LYS A 606 -17.43 -72.74 6.71
CA LYS A 606 -18.13 -73.81 7.45
C LYS A 606 -19.28 -74.40 6.64
N GLN A 607 -20.12 -73.56 6.06
CA GLN A 607 -21.22 -74.01 5.18
C GLN A 607 -20.68 -74.79 3.97
N ARG A 608 -19.54 -74.39 3.41
CA ARG A 608 -18.93 -75.07 2.28
C ARG A 608 -18.37 -76.45 2.65
N GLU A 609 -17.71 -76.56 3.79
CA GLU A 609 -17.28 -77.85 4.36
C GLU A 609 -18.48 -78.77 4.61
N GLU A 610 -19.58 -78.23 5.13
CA GLU A 610 -20.83 -78.97 5.35
C GLU A 610 -21.45 -79.45 4.02
N ILE A 611 -21.44 -78.62 2.97
CA ILE A 611 -21.87 -79.03 1.62
C ILE A 611 -20.96 -80.14 1.06
N ASP A 612 -19.64 -80.02 1.23
CA ASP A 612 -18.69 -81.00 0.68
C ASP A 612 -18.77 -82.33 1.42
N THR A 613 -18.98 -82.34 2.74
CA THR A 613 -19.25 -83.55 3.52
C THR A 613 -20.57 -84.22 3.10
N LEU A 614 -21.64 -83.46 2.87
CA LEU A 614 -22.90 -83.98 2.33
C LEU A 614 -22.73 -84.57 0.93
N LYS A 615 -21.94 -83.93 0.05
CA LYS A 615 -21.61 -84.46 -1.29
C LYS A 615 -20.79 -85.76 -1.22
N LEU A 616 -19.82 -85.85 -0.32
CA LEU A 616 -19.03 -87.07 -0.09
C LEU A 616 -19.90 -88.21 0.46
N GLY A 617 -20.81 -87.91 1.40
CA GLY A 617 -21.81 -88.87 1.89
C GLY A 617 -22.75 -89.37 0.79
N SER A 618 -23.19 -88.49 -0.11
CA SER A 618 -24.02 -88.85 -1.28
C SER A 618 -23.26 -89.69 -2.32
N LYS A 619 -21.97 -89.44 -2.53
CA LYS A 619 -21.08 -90.31 -3.33
C LYS A 619 -20.83 -91.68 -2.70
N GLY A 620 -20.79 -91.76 -1.35
CA GLY A 620 -20.72 -93.03 -0.62
C GLY A 620 -21.97 -93.90 -0.84
N ASN A 621 -23.15 -93.29 -0.88
CA ASN A 621 -24.41 -94.01 -1.15
C ASN A 621 -24.55 -94.47 -2.61
N THR A 622 -24.02 -93.73 -3.59
CA THR A 622 -24.04 -94.16 -4.99
C THR A 622 -23.05 -95.30 -5.29
N LYS A 623 -21.94 -95.42 -4.54
CA LYS A 623 -21.04 -96.60 -4.63
C LYS A 623 -21.65 -97.87 -4.03
N LYS A 624 -22.45 -97.75 -2.96
CA LYS A 624 -23.20 -98.90 -2.38
C LYS A 624 -24.28 -99.43 -3.33
N ASN A 625 -24.85 -98.60 -4.21
CA ASN A 625 -25.89 -99.02 -5.16
C ASN A 625 -25.37 -99.57 -6.50
N LYS A 626 -24.05 -99.63 -6.73
CA LYS A 626 -23.44 -100.22 -7.94
C LYS A 626 -22.82 -101.61 -7.73
N GLY A 627 -22.90 -102.14 -6.50
CA GLY A 627 -22.43 -103.47 -6.11
C GLY A 627 -23.57 -104.40 -5.72
N ARG A 628 -24.73 -104.29 -6.37
CA ARG A 628 -25.88 -105.16 -6.14
C ARG A 628 -26.44 -105.66 -7.46
#